data_AF-A0A8T5IYW2-F1
#
_entry.id   AF-A0A8T5IYW2-F1
#
_cell.length_a   1.000
_cell.length_b   1.000
_cell.length_c   1.000
_cell.angle_alpha   90.00
_cell.angle_beta   90.00
_cell.angle_gamma   90.00
#
_symmetry.space_group_name_H-M   'P 1'
#
loop_
_entity.id
_entity.type
_entity.pdbx_description
1 polymer ?
#
loop_
_entity_poly.entity_id
_entity_poly.type
_entity_poly.pdbx_seq_one_letter_code
_entity_poly.pdbx_strand_id
1 'polypeptide(L)'
;MVSVITPGTLEIEEQVPEEEVILEDKVIDFLNSEQHQLLDREKLIDFHKLPVIKAFYNANKRVSKNSTFCSRLEDHITEAVKLYDLLDRGQKENLGILTSLYTELKFGRNADQVLHLKNLDFLNDLGLAGKDYLLNNLTNTIIEYVDCEGGSNILSNCNGVIIGKVSCEHVDFFGSNSNNLKVYEIDHSGSNFGATSNNLLVQYIKMAGCSFGFSSKNCKVDEVDITDSGFAVKSKDFHLTSAKKVGMNFGTNSTNLNFVKIGDVGDHFGLSSLNLSGIEITGKVGTGFGSESNGLTVDKINEVGDRFGSLSKTMTIGSISKAHSSLGIDSEDLSIGYVGIALENFGRESRYLKVKNIGLVLSDRFGEKSHNMEIGRVGEFLLYKNGTFGGSAVGMYVFKIDKMSIYNHNANNASVDFRNYETILKNGKSIIRSPFEIEEIEFLFSGQHSLNKSKTVGPNDYAFRVKVESEYKIFTDRKANECLPQLGEKFGYAEYDKTMNLLNVSVGDPDEL
;
A
#
# COMPACT_ATOMS: atom_id res chain seq x y z
N MET A 1 17.55 28.35 52.98
CA MET A 1 18.53 27.58 52.19
C MET A 1 17.85 27.16 50.89
N VAL A 2 18.15 27.85 49.80
CA VAL A 2 17.79 27.44 48.43
C VAL A 2 19.03 27.76 47.60
N SER A 3 19.74 26.73 47.14
CA SER A 3 20.86 26.88 46.20
C SER A 3 20.33 26.70 44.79
N VAL A 4 20.49 27.74 43.98
CA VAL A 4 20.22 27.75 42.54
C VAL A 4 21.32 26.94 41.85
N ILE A 5 20.94 25.94 41.07
CA ILE A 5 21.84 25.20 40.17
C ILE A 5 21.67 25.80 38.77
N THR A 6 22.74 26.38 38.24
CA THR A 6 22.84 26.82 36.83
C THR A 6 23.20 25.62 35.95
N PRO A 7 22.64 25.46 34.74
CA PRO A 7 23.09 24.44 33.81
C PRO A 7 24.44 24.86 33.22
N GLY A 8 25.47 24.04 33.43
CA GLY A 8 26.75 24.19 32.74
C GLY A 8 26.62 23.81 31.27
N THR A 9 27.04 24.71 30.39
CA THR A 9 27.33 24.43 28.98
C THR A 9 28.43 23.37 28.92
N LEU A 10 28.10 22.17 28.47
CA LEU A 10 29.08 21.18 28.03
C LEU A 10 29.51 21.59 26.61
N GLU A 11 30.60 22.35 26.52
CA GLU A 11 31.37 22.44 25.28
C GLU A 11 32.04 21.08 25.07
N ILE A 12 31.44 20.26 24.19
CA ILE A 12 32.14 19.13 23.61
C ILE A 12 33.00 19.74 22.50
N GLU A 13 34.26 20.05 22.82
CA GLU A 13 35.28 20.24 21.80
C GLU A 13 35.45 18.90 21.06
N GLU A 14 34.90 18.84 19.86
CA GLU A 14 35.13 17.73 18.94
C GLU A 14 36.61 17.77 18.56
N GLN A 15 37.42 16.89 19.17
CA GLN A 15 38.83 16.73 18.81
C GLN A 15 38.92 16.18 17.39
N VAL A 16 39.09 17.09 16.43
CA VAL A 16 39.50 16.74 15.07
C VAL A 16 40.88 16.05 15.19
N PRO A 17 41.06 14.83 14.64
CA PRO A 17 42.35 14.13 14.71
C PRO A 17 43.47 15.00 14.12
N GLU A 18 44.61 15.11 14.80
CA GLU A 18 45.77 15.89 14.33
C GLU A 18 46.22 15.52 12.90
N GLU A 19 45.99 14.28 12.47
CA GLU A 19 46.29 13.84 11.09
C GLU A 19 45.42 14.52 10.02
N GLU A 20 44.18 14.89 10.35
CA GLU A 20 43.25 15.55 9.43
C GLU A 20 43.64 17.03 9.24
N VAL A 21 44.07 17.69 10.32
CA VAL A 21 44.56 19.09 10.32
C VAL A 21 45.87 19.23 9.52
N ILE A 22 46.78 18.26 9.63
CA ILE A 22 48.05 18.24 8.87
C ILE A 22 47.81 18.05 7.36
N LEU A 23 46.72 17.37 6.98
CA LEU A 23 46.32 17.20 5.58
C LEU A 23 45.69 18.47 5.01
N GLU A 24 44.90 19.21 5.79
CA GLU A 24 44.30 20.49 5.38
C GLU A 24 45.36 21.56 5.07
N ASP A 25 46.33 21.78 5.96
CA ASP A 25 47.38 22.80 5.76
C ASP A 25 48.28 22.48 4.57
N LYS A 26 48.64 21.21 4.37
CA LYS A 26 49.42 20.76 3.21
C LYS A 26 48.66 20.89 1.89
N VAL A 27 47.33 20.72 1.92
CA VAL A 27 46.48 20.91 0.74
C VAL A 27 46.36 22.39 0.39
N ILE A 28 46.24 23.27 1.38
CA ILE A 28 46.23 24.73 1.19
C ILE A 28 47.58 25.21 0.64
N ASP A 29 48.71 24.74 1.18
CA ASP A 29 50.05 25.06 0.69
C ASP A 29 50.30 24.51 -0.73
N PHE A 30 49.82 23.29 -1.01
CA PHE A 30 49.87 22.70 -2.35
C PHE A 30 49.12 23.54 -3.39
N LEU A 31 47.95 24.09 -3.01
CA LEU A 31 47.13 24.93 -3.88
C LEU A 31 47.68 26.33 -4.13
N ASN A 32 48.36 26.91 -3.15
CA ASN A 32 48.92 28.25 -3.24
C ASN A 32 50.30 28.26 -3.93
N SER A 33 50.88 27.10 -4.24
CA SER A 33 52.11 27.02 -5.00
C SER A 33 51.85 27.35 -6.49
N GLU A 34 52.60 28.31 -7.04
CA GLU A 34 52.55 28.69 -8.47
C GLU A 34 53.01 27.56 -9.43
N GLN A 35 53.34 26.36 -8.93
CA GLN A 35 54.00 25.29 -9.69
C GLN A 35 53.11 24.37 -10.52
N HIS A 36 51.80 24.61 -10.62
CA HIS A 36 50.91 23.80 -11.47
C HIS A 36 50.22 24.62 -12.56
N GLN A 37 51.03 25.13 -13.49
CA GLN A 37 50.62 25.18 -14.89
C GLN A 37 50.59 23.73 -15.40
N LEU A 38 49.41 23.28 -15.82
CA LEU A 38 49.15 21.99 -16.48
C LEU A 38 49.39 20.76 -15.59
N LEU A 39 48.31 20.29 -14.97
CA LEU A 39 48.18 18.86 -14.65
C LEU A 39 48.23 18.10 -15.98
N ASP A 40 49.36 17.47 -16.23
CA ASP A 40 49.58 16.56 -17.36
C ASP A 40 48.47 15.50 -17.42
N ARG A 41 48.10 15.06 -18.62
CA ARG A 41 47.03 14.06 -18.84
C ARG A 41 47.24 12.77 -18.02
N GLU A 42 48.49 12.40 -17.75
CA GLU A 42 48.86 11.25 -16.93
C GLU A 42 48.70 11.49 -15.42
N LYS A 43 48.66 12.75 -14.95
CA LYS A 43 48.49 13.11 -13.52
C LYS A 43 47.05 13.42 -13.12
N LEU A 44 46.15 13.66 -14.09
CA LEU A 44 44.70 13.65 -13.85
C LEU A 44 44.23 12.27 -13.35
N ILE A 45 44.99 11.22 -13.65
CA ILE A 45 44.81 9.87 -13.11
C ILE A 45 45.08 9.88 -11.59
N ASP A 46 46.09 10.59 -11.08
CA ASP A 46 46.44 10.63 -9.64
C ASP A 46 45.43 11.33 -8.70
N PHE A 47 44.29 11.82 -9.20
CA PHE A 47 43.16 12.34 -8.40
C PHE A 47 42.46 11.28 -7.52
N HIS A 48 43.00 10.06 -7.45
CA HIS A 48 42.47 8.86 -6.80
C HIS A 48 42.25 8.93 -5.27
N LYS A 49 42.62 10.02 -4.58
CA LYS A 49 42.51 10.07 -3.12
C LYS A 49 41.29 10.89 -2.67
N LEU A 50 40.15 10.20 -2.54
CA LEU A 50 38.94 10.68 -1.86
C LEU A 50 39.22 11.40 -0.52
N PRO A 51 40.20 10.97 0.32
CA PRO A 51 40.56 11.70 1.54
C PRO A 51 41.14 13.09 1.26
N VAL A 52 41.90 13.25 0.18
CA VAL A 52 42.44 14.55 -0.24
C VAL A 52 41.30 15.44 -0.68
N ILE A 53 40.36 14.95 -1.50
CA ILE A 53 39.17 15.72 -1.92
C ILE A 53 38.28 16.11 -0.73
N LYS A 54 38.12 15.25 0.27
CA LYS A 54 37.36 15.55 1.49
C LYS A 54 38.05 16.56 2.40
N ALA A 55 39.35 16.40 2.67
CA ALA A 55 40.14 17.40 3.41
C ALA A 55 40.13 18.75 2.67
N PHE A 56 40.20 18.71 1.34
CA PHE A 56 40.09 19.87 0.47
C PHE A 56 38.73 20.57 0.57
N TYR A 57 37.64 19.80 0.60
CA TYR A 57 36.27 20.29 0.77
C TYR A 57 36.09 21.00 2.13
N ASN A 58 36.60 20.39 3.21
CA ASN A 58 36.53 20.94 4.57
C ASN A 58 37.37 22.22 4.71
N ALA A 59 38.59 22.23 4.18
CA ALA A 59 39.47 23.39 4.18
C ALA A 59 38.88 24.59 3.41
N ASN A 60 38.25 24.35 2.26
CA ASN A 60 37.75 25.43 1.38
C ASN A 60 36.37 25.97 1.75
N LYS A 61 35.61 25.30 2.64
CA LYS A 61 34.42 25.92 3.27
C LYS A 61 34.74 27.27 3.94
N ARG A 62 36.01 27.51 4.30
CA ARG A 62 36.49 28.74 4.96
C ARG A 62 37.05 29.79 4.01
N VAL A 63 37.35 29.45 2.75
CA VAL A 63 38.05 30.34 1.82
C VAL A 63 37.03 31.02 0.90
N SER A 64 36.73 32.29 1.18
CA SER A 64 35.82 33.12 0.39
C SER A 64 36.27 33.23 -1.08
N LYS A 65 35.39 32.89 -2.02
CA LYS A 65 35.31 33.36 -3.43
C LYS A 65 36.65 33.66 -4.11
N ASN A 66 37.57 32.70 -4.15
CA ASN A 66 38.70 32.82 -5.07
C ASN A 66 38.22 32.47 -6.48
N SER A 67 37.87 33.48 -7.28
CA SER A 67 37.36 33.32 -8.65
C SER A 67 38.31 32.51 -9.54
N THR A 68 39.62 32.61 -9.30
CA THR A 68 40.65 31.86 -10.01
C THR A 68 40.60 30.38 -9.68
N PHE A 69 40.29 30.03 -8.43
CA PHE A 69 40.13 28.63 -8.01
C PHE A 69 38.89 28.01 -8.66
N CYS A 70 37.76 28.71 -8.62
CA CYS A 70 36.52 28.24 -9.24
C CYS A 70 36.69 27.99 -10.75
N SER A 71 37.41 28.88 -11.46
CA SER A 71 37.72 28.71 -12.89
C SER A 71 38.60 27.48 -13.15
N ARG A 72 39.64 27.23 -12.33
CA ARG A 72 40.47 26.03 -12.48
C ARG A 72 39.67 24.75 -12.26
N LEU A 73 38.77 24.76 -11.28
CA LEU A 73 37.90 23.61 -11.01
C LEU A 73 36.95 23.35 -12.18
N GLU A 74 36.41 24.40 -12.80
CA GLU A 74 35.62 24.32 -14.04
C GLU A 74 36.40 23.65 -15.18
N ASP A 75 37.64 24.08 -15.41
CA ASP A 75 38.51 23.51 -16.44
C ASP A 75 38.79 22.01 -16.18
N HIS A 76 39.06 21.64 -14.92
CA HIS A 76 39.31 20.26 -14.54
C HIS A 76 38.10 19.36 -14.72
N ILE A 77 36.91 19.82 -14.32
CA ILE A 77 35.65 19.09 -14.54
C ILE A 77 35.45 18.90 -16.04
N THR A 78 35.60 19.97 -16.83
CA THR A 78 35.40 19.94 -18.29
C THR A 78 36.35 18.96 -18.98
N GLU A 79 37.63 18.88 -18.57
CA GLU A 79 38.57 17.92 -19.12
C GLU A 79 38.26 16.48 -18.68
N ALA A 80 37.88 16.27 -17.41
CA ALA A 80 37.49 14.96 -16.90
C ALA A 80 36.25 14.41 -17.63
N VAL A 81 35.30 15.28 -17.95
CA VAL A 81 34.09 14.93 -18.72
C VAL A 81 34.40 14.40 -20.11
N LYS A 82 35.43 14.92 -20.79
CA LYS A 82 35.86 14.40 -22.11
C LYS A 82 36.35 12.96 -22.05
N LEU A 83 36.77 12.51 -20.87
CA LEU A 83 37.26 11.15 -20.61
C LEU A 83 36.22 10.29 -19.87
N TYR A 84 34.99 10.79 -19.67
CA TYR A 84 34.00 10.19 -18.77
C TYR A 84 33.74 8.70 -19.04
N ASP A 85 33.64 8.32 -20.31
CA ASP A 85 33.31 6.94 -20.69
C ASP A 85 34.48 5.97 -20.46
N LEU A 86 35.70 6.50 -20.25
CA LEU A 86 36.90 5.75 -19.87
C LEU A 86 37.10 5.67 -18.35
N LEU A 87 36.35 6.46 -17.57
CA LEU A 87 36.45 6.47 -16.11
C LEU A 87 35.82 5.21 -15.51
N ASP A 88 36.47 4.67 -14.48
CA ASP A 88 35.85 3.66 -13.64
C ASP A 88 34.75 4.27 -12.74
N ARG A 89 34.01 3.40 -12.03
CA ARG A 89 32.91 3.83 -11.16
C ARG A 89 33.36 4.80 -10.07
N GLY A 90 34.47 4.52 -9.38
CA GLY A 90 34.95 5.38 -8.29
C GLY A 90 35.41 6.74 -8.78
N GLN A 91 35.99 6.80 -9.99
CA GLN A 91 36.35 8.04 -10.65
C GLN A 91 35.13 8.88 -11.05
N LYS A 92 34.06 8.25 -11.54
CA LYS A 92 32.78 8.95 -11.82
C LYS A 92 32.14 9.50 -10.55
N GLU A 93 32.16 8.74 -9.46
CA GLU A 93 31.72 9.20 -8.14
C GLU A 93 32.53 10.43 -7.66
N ASN A 94 33.86 10.42 -7.85
CA ASN A 94 34.72 11.56 -7.53
C ASN A 94 34.39 12.80 -8.38
N LEU A 95 34.13 12.62 -9.67
CA LEU A 95 33.70 13.72 -10.54
C LEU A 95 32.39 14.33 -10.05
N GLY A 96 31.46 13.50 -9.57
CA GLY A 96 30.25 13.94 -8.90
C GLY A 96 30.49 14.84 -7.70
N ILE A 97 31.42 14.45 -6.83
CA ILE A 97 31.83 15.24 -5.65
C ILE A 97 32.44 16.58 -6.07
N LEU A 98 33.34 16.58 -7.06
CA LEU A 98 33.95 17.79 -7.58
C LEU A 98 32.92 18.74 -8.17
N THR A 99 31.93 18.21 -8.89
CA THR A 99 30.83 18.99 -9.46
C THR A 99 29.98 19.63 -8.36
N SER A 100 29.70 18.92 -7.26
CA SER A 100 29.01 19.50 -6.10
C SER A 100 29.80 20.64 -5.45
N LEU A 101 31.10 20.43 -5.22
CA LEU A 101 31.97 21.47 -4.66
C LEU A 101 32.01 22.70 -5.58
N TYR A 102 32.16 22.49 -6.88
CA TYR A 102 32.11 23.56 -7.87
C TYR A 102 30.78 24.32 -7.81
N THR A 103 29.66 23.61 -7.72
CA THR A 103 28.32 24.21 -7.63
C THR A 103 28.19 25.07 -6.37
N GLU A 104 28.61 24.55 -5.22
CA GLU A 104 28.62 25.29 -3.95
C GLU A 104 29.53 26.52 -4.02
N LEU A 105 30.70 26.45 -4.67
CA LEU A 105 31.62 27.59 -4.80
C LEU A 105 31.13 28.65 -5.79
N LYS A 106 30.58 28.23 -6.94
CA LYS A 106 30.14 29.13 -8.02
C LYS A 106 28.86 29.87 -7.65
N PHE A 107 27.91 29.16 -7.04
CA PHE A 107 26.57 29.69 -6.77
C PHE A 107 26.34 30.02 -5.29
N GLY A 108 27.14 29.44 -4.38
CA GLY A 108 27.07 29.72 -2.95
C GLY A 108 27.51 31.15 -2.66
N ARG A 109 26.68 31.88 -1.93
CA ARG A 109 26.98 33.28 -1.58
C ARG A 109 27.84 33.39 -0.33
N ASN A 110 27.75 32.44 0.61
CA ASN A 110 28.53 32.25 1.85
C ASN A 110 28.35 30.80 2.40
N ALA A 111 29.26 30.33 3.26
CA ALA A 111 29.24 28.96 3.83
C ALA A 111 28.01 28.63 4.70
N ASP A 112 27.33 29.64 5.25
CA ASP A 112 26.17 29.48 6.13
C ASP A 112 24.82 29.75 5.43
N GLN A 113 24.83 30.01 4.12
CA GLN A 113 23.63 30.36 3.37
C GLN A 113 23.11 29.19 2.55
N VAL A 114 21.79 29.07 2.50
CA VAL A 114 21.09 28.13 1.63
C VAL A 114 21.49 28.40 0.17
N LEU A 115 21.98 27.37 -0.51
CA LEU A 115 22.32 27.47 -1.93
C LEU A 115 21.04 27.50 -2.75
N HIS A 116 20.81 28.54 -3.55
CA HIS A 116 19.64 28.63 -4.42
C HIS A 116 20.03 28.42 -5.88
N LEU A 117 19.61 27.31 -6.47
CA LEU A 117 19.77 27.00 -7.88
C LEU A 117 18.43 27.12 -8.60
N LYS A 118 18.38 27.86 -9.71
CA LYS A 118 17.18 27.95 -10.53
C LYS A 118 16.93 26.65 -11.29
N ASN A 119 17.98 26.12 -11.91
CA ASN A 119 17.96 24.86 -12.63
C ASN A 119 19.37 24.26 -12.65
N LEU A 120 19.52 23.14 -13.35
CA LEU A 120 20.80 22.44 -13.52
C LEU A 120 21.42 22.65 -14.91
N ASP A 121 21.01 23.70 -15.65
CA ASP A 121 21.46 23.93 -17.04
C ASP A 121 22.98 24.11 -17.14
N PHE A 122 23.63 24.59 -16.08
CA PHE A 122 25.09 24.72 -16.04
C PHE A 122 25.81 23.36 -16.17
N LEU A 123 25.14 22.25 -15.87
CA LEU A 123 25.69 20.92 -16.14
C LEU A 123 25.86 20.68 -17.64
N ASN A 124 25.00 21.27 -18.48
CA ASN A 124 25.14 21.23 -19.93
C ASN A 124 26.39 22.01 -20.37
N ASP A 125 26.65 23.16 -19.75
CA ASP A 125 27.85 23.96 -20.02
C ASP A 125 29.14 23.19 -19.67
N LEU A 126 29.08 22.34 -18.63
CA LEU A 126 30.17 21.43 -18.23
C LEU A 126 30.24 20.13 -19.06
N GLY A 127 29.30 19.89 -19.98
CA GLY A 127 29.19 18.64 -20.75
C GLY A 127 28.73 17.42 -19.93
N LEU A 128 28.13 17.65 -18.76
CA LEU A 128 27.64 16.63 -17.82
C LEU A 128 26.18 16.20 -18.06
N ALA A 129 25.51 16.77 -19.05
CA ALA A 129 24.14 16.40 -19.43
C ALA A 129 24.00 14.89 -19.66
N GLY A 130 23.04 14.24 -18.99
CA GLY A 130 22.76 12.81 -19.14
C GLY A 130 23.86 11.87 -18.64
N LYS A 131 24.85 12.36 -17.88
CA LYS A 131 25.90 11.54 -17.26
C LYS A 131 25.48 11.06 -15.86
N ASP A 132 26.14 10.00 -15.37
CA ASP A 132 25.89 9.45 -14.03
C ASP A 132 26.67 10.20 -12.93
N TYR A 133 26.24 10.01 -11.68
CA TYR A 133 26.89 10.50 -10.44
C TYR A 133 26.90 12.02 -10.31
N LEU A 134 25.83 12.69 -10.70
CA LEU A 134 25.76 14.16 -10.70
C LEU A 134 25.33 14.71 -9.35
N LEU A 135 26.05 15.74 -8.89
CA LEU A 135 25.71 16.55 -7.72
C LEU A 135 25.55 15.76 -6.40
N ASN A 136 26.44 14.80 -6.17
CA ASN A 136 26.44 14.01 -4.94
C ASN A 136 26.91 14.82 -3.72
N ASN A 137 26.30 14.57 -2.56
CA ASN A 137 26.65 15.20 -1.27
C ASN A 137 26.34 16.71 -1.18
N LEU A 138 25.40 17.25 -1.96
CA LEU A 138 24.96 18.63 -1.74
C LEU A 138 24.33 18.79 -0.36
N THR A 139 24.58 19.94 0.28
CA THR A 139 24.03 20.25 1.59
C THR A 139 23.30 21.60 1.62
N ASN A 140 22.17 21.67 2.34
CA ASN A 140 21.39 22.90 2.54
C ASN A 140 21.08 23.66 1.24
N THR A 141 20.59 22.93 0.23
CA THR A 141 20.37 23.47 -1.13
C THR A 141 18.88 23.53 -1.44
N ILE A 142 18.43 24.64 -2.00
CA ILE A 142 17.13 24.81 -2.66
C ILE A 142 17.36 24.79 -4.18
N ILE A 143 16.70 23.88 -4.88
CA ILE A 143 16.72 23.80 -6.35
C ILE A 143 15.28 24.06 -6.83
N GLU A 144 15.06 25.05 -7.68
CA GLU A 144 13.71 25.35 -8.17
C GLU A 144 13.21 24.27 -9.14
N TYR A 145 14.04 23.88 -10.11
CA TYR A 145 13.69 22.86 -11.09
C TYR A 145 14.86 21.91 -11.41
N VAL A 146 14.57 20.62 -11.52
CA VAL A 146 15.49 19.59 -11.99
C VAL A 146 14.88 18.88 -13.18
N ASP A 147 15.55 18.98 -14.32
CA ASP A 147 15.23 18.25 -15.54
C ASP A 147 16.41 17.37 -15.90
N CYS A 148 16.20 16.06 -15.96
CA CYS A 148 17.24 15.11 -16.32
C CYS A 148 16.67 14.05 -17.25
N GLU A 149 17.20 13.97 -18.46
CA GLU A 149 16.98 12.84 -19.35
C GLU A 149 18.11 11.82 -19.16
N GLY A 150 17.77 10.67 -18.57
CA GLY A 150 18.72 9.59 -18.32
C GLY A 150 19.74 9.88 -17.22
N GLY A 151 20.66 8.93 -17.06
CA GLY A 151 21.71 8.96 -16.04
C GLY A 151 21.37 8.16 -14.77
N SER A 152 22.39 7.90 -13.98
CA SER A 152 22.35 7.08 -12.77
C SER A 152 22.93 7.86 -11.60
N ASN A 153 22.36 7.74 -10.40
CA ASN A 153 22.87 8.38 -9.17
C ASN A 153 22.95 9.91 -9.25
N ILE A 154 21.80 10.56 -9.41
CA ILE A 154 21.66 12.02 -9.37
C ILE A 154 21.27 12.44 -7.95
N LEU A 155 21.93 13.45 -7.40
CA LEU A 155 21.68 13.98 -6.05
C LEU A 155 21.75 12.90 -4.96
N SER A 156 22.67 11.94 -5.08
CA SER A 156 22.85 10.91 -4.05
C SER A 156 23.60 11.45 -2.83
N ASN A 157 23.33 10.88 -1.65
CA ASN A 157 23.96 11.23 -0.38
C ASN A 157 23.80 12.71 0.04
N CYS A 158 22.74 13.38 -0.43
CA CYS A 158 22.52 14.79 -0.10
C CYS A 158 21.95 14.96 1.32
N ASN A 159 22.08 16.16 1.89
CA ASN A 159 21.50 16.48 3.19
C ASN A 159 20.80 17.85 3.21
N GLY A 160 19.51 17.88 3.55
CA GLY A 160 18.77 19.13 3.67
C GLY A 160 18.54 19.81 2.32
N VAL A 161 18.24 19.00 1.29
CA VAL A 161 17.95 19.49 -0.06
C VAL A 161 16.44 19.64 -0.24
N ILE A 162 16.03 20.78 -0.79
CA ILE A 162 14.64 21.09 -1.13
C ILE A 162 14.56 21.32 -2.62
N ILE A 163 13.63 20.65 -3.30
CA ILE A 163 13.44 20.77 -4.74
C ILE A 163 12.01 21.25 -5.03
N GLY A 164 11.86 22.28 -5.86
CA GLY A 164 10.59 22.75 -6.39
C GLY A 164 9.93 21.67 -7.22
N LYS A 165 10.47 21.42 -8.40
CA LYS A 165 9.92 20.44 -9.35
C LYS A 165 11.00 19.54 -9.92
N VAL A 166 10.67 18.26 -10.10
CA VAL A 166 11.53 17.24 -10.71
C VAL A 166 10.83 16.62 -11.91
N SER A 167 11.53 16.52 -13.03
CA SER A 167 11.16 15.70 -14.18
C SER A 167 12.38 14.87 -14.59
N CYS A 168 12.37 13.58 -14.25
CA CYS A 168 13.49 12.68 -14.46
C CYS A 168 13.00 11.41 -15.16
N GLU A 169 12.93 11.45 -16.49
CA GLU A 169 12.67 10.24 -17.28
C GLU A 169 13.96 9.41 -17.40
N HIS A 170 13.84 8.10 -17.20
CA HIS A 170 14.96 7.15 -17.33
C HIS A 170 16.14 7.33 -16.36
N VAL A 171 15.92 7.95 -15.20
CA VAL A 171 16.94 8.02 -14.13
C VAL A 171 16.88 6.77 -13.25
N ASP A 172 18.02 6.12 -13.01
CA ASP A 172 18.08 4.86 -12.25
C ASP A 172 18.05 5.04 -10.73
N PHE A 173 18.68 6.11 -10.24
CA PHE A 173 18.73 6.46 -8.81
C PHE A 173 18.75 7.97 -8.67
N PHE A 174 17.72 8.53 -8.06
CA PHE A 174 17.65 9.95 -7.76
C PHE A 174 17.49 10.14 -6.25
N GLY A 175 18.26 11.02 -5.62
CA GLY A 175 18.12 11.31 -4.19
C GLY A 175 18.46 10.12 -3.29
N SER A 176 19.13 9.09 -3.79
CA SER A 176 19.43 7.87 -3.04
C SER A 176 20.35 8.14 -1.85
N ASN A 177 20.15 7.42 -0.73
CA ASN A 177 20.89 7.62 0.53
C ASN A 177 20.85 9.06 1.09
N SER A 178 19.92 9.90 0.64
CA SER A 178 19.85 11.30 1.11
C SER A 178 19.16 11.39 2.46
N ASN A 179 19.49 12.44 3.21
CA ASN A 179 18.85 12.80 4.46
C ASN A 179 18.09 14.11 4.30
N ASN A 180 16.85 14.17 4.81
CA ASN A 180 16.03 15.38 4.79
C ASN A 180 15.82 15.93 3.36
N LEU A 181 15.45 15.06 2.42
CA LEU A 181 15.12 15.45 1.06
C LEU A 181 13.64 15.83 0.99
N LYS A 182 13.36 17.07 0.55
CA LYS A 182 11.99 17.55 0.32
C LYS A 182 11.79 17.87 -1.15
N VAL A 183 10.71 17.38 -1.75
CA VAL A 183 10.35 17.70 -3.15
C VAL A 183 8.88 18.11 -3.22
N TYR A 184 8.58 19.25 -3.84
CA TYR A 184 7.20 19.71 -3.95
C TYR A 184 6.45 18.98 -5.07
N GLU A 185 7.04 18.87 -6.25
CA GLU A 185 6.38 18.27 -7.41
C GLU A 185 7.32 17.30 -8.15
N ILE A 186 6.81 16.12 -8.50
CA ILE A 186 7.49 15.16 -9.36
C ILE A 186 6.58 14.82 -10.53
N ASP A 187 6.97 15.18 -11.75
CA ASP A 187 6.26 14.74 -12.96
C ASP A 187 6.54 13.26 -13.23
N HIS A 188 7.82 12.90 -13.30
CA HIS A 188 8.30 11.53 -13.45
C HIS A 188 9.52 11.31 -12.54
N SER A 189 9.48 10.27 -11.70
CA SER A 189 10.55 10.03 -10.72
C SER A 189 11.72 9.18 -11.24
N GLY A 190 11.57 8.51 -12.38
CA GLY A 190 12.44 7.41 -12.78
C GLY A 190 12.36 6.23 -11.81
N SER A 191 13.40 5.39 -11.80
CA SER A 191 13.55 4.24 -10.90
C SER A 191 14.26 4.63 -9.59
N ASN A 192 13.97 3.90 -8.51
CA ASN A 192 14.63 3.99 -7.20
C ASN A 192 14.77 5.40 -6.60
N PHE A 193 13.83 6.30 -6.92
CA PHE A 193 13.81 7.64 -6.37
C PHE A 193 13.75 7.59 -4.83
N GLY A 194 14.68 8.26 -4.15
CA GLY A 194 14.76 8.29 -2.70
C GLY A 194 15.02 6.92 -2.06
N ALA A 195 15.56 5.95 -2.80
CA ALA A 195 15.97 4.67 -2.23
C ALA A 195 16.95 4.91 -1.07
N THR A 196 16.77 4.13 0.01
CA THR A 196 17.59 4.16 1.24
C THR A 196 17.73 5.54 1.90
N SER A 197 16.86 6.50 1.54
CA SER A 197 16.86 7.84 2.13
C SER A 197 16.24 7.85 3.52
N ASN A 198 16.55 8.88 4.31
CA ASN A 198 15.90 9.18 5.57
C ASN A 198 15.18 10.54 5.49
N ASN A 199 13.97 10.62 6.03
CA ASN A 199 13.15 11.83 6.07
C ASN A 199 12.86 12.39 4.66
N LEU A 200 12.36 11.53 3.77
CA LEU A 200 11.92 11.90 2.43
C LEU A 200 10.50 12.47 2.47
N LEU A 201 10.31 13.73 2.07
CA LEU A 201 9.01 14.40 2.03
C LEU A 201 8.68 14.78 0.59
N VAL A 202 7.58 14.26 0.05
CA VAL A 202 7.11 14.63 -1.29
C VAL A 202 5.66 15.09 -1.24
N GLN A 203 5.37 16.25 -1.81
CA GLN A 203 3.99 16.77 -1.79
C GLN A 203 3.14 16.17 -2.91
N TYR A 204 3.62 16.17 -4.16
CA TYR A 204 2.85 15.63 -5.29
C TYR A 204 3.72 14.83 -6.25
N ILE A 205 3.20 13.68 -6.69
CA ILE A 205 3.81 12.85 -7.73
C ILE A 205 2.77 12.53 -8.80
N LYS A 206 3.03 12.94 -10.04
CA LYS A 206 2.18 12.57 -11.17
C LYS A 206 2.40 11.11 -11.58
N MET A 207 3.65 10.68 -11.72
CA MET A 207 3.97 9.27 -11.96
C MET A 207 5.25 8.85 -11.22
N ALA A 208 5.10 7.93 -10.28
CA ALA A 208 6.23 7.29 -9.61
C ALA A 208 6.63 6.04 -10.40
N GLY A 209 7.90 5.97 -10.80
CA GLY A 209 8.47 4.76 -11.39
C GLY A 209 8.74 3.67 -10.35
N CYS A 210 9.41 2.61 -10.79
CA CYS A 210 9.67 1.44 -9.97
C CYS A 210 10.51 1.75 -8.73
N SER A 211 10.19 1.09 -7.61
CA SER A 211 11.02 1.10 -6.39
C SER A 211 11.20 2.48 -5.72
N PHE A 212 10.29 3.44 -5.94
CA PHE A 212 10.29 4.71 -5.22
C PHE A 212 10.32 4.47 -3.70
N GLY A 213 11.21 5.13 -2.97
CA GLY A 213 11.34 5.01 -1.52
C GLY A 213 11.75 3.62 -1.03
N PHE A 214 12.36 2.79 -1.89
CA PHE A 214 12.84 1.46 -1.50
C PHE A 214 13.77 1.53 -0.29
N SER A 215 13.46 0.79 0.78
CA SER A 215 14.25 0.75 2.02
C SER A 215 14.48 2.14 2.66
N SER A 216 13.63 3.12 2.36
CA SER A 216 13.65 4.44 2.98
C SER A 216 13.08 4.42 4.40
N LYS A 217 13.40 5.45 5.19
CA LYS A 217 12.89 5.64 6.55
C LYS A 217 12.23 7.00 6.70
N ASN A 218 11.12 7.06 7.45
CA ASN A 218 10.37 8.29 7.71
C ASN A 218 9.97 9.00 6.41
N CYS A 219 9.40 8.25 5.46
CA CYS A 219 8.98 8.83 4.19
C CYS A 219 7.52 9.27 4.26
N LYS A 220 7.23 10.47 3.78
CA LYS A 220 5.87 11.00 3.64
C LYS A 220 5.64 11.43 2.20
N VAL A 221 4.56 10.95 1.61
CA VAL A 221 4.06 11.39 0.30
C VAL A 221 2.63 11.85 0.45
N ASP A 222 2.32 13.10 0.11
CA ASP A 222 0.97 13.65 0.30
C ASP A 222 0.02 13.17 -0.82
N GLU A 223 0.37 13.32 -2.08
CA GLU A 223 -0.49 12.91 -3.20
C GLU A 223 0.29 12.22 -4.32
N VAL A 224 -0.29 11.14 -4.85
CA VAL A 224 0.24 10.42 -6.01
C VAL A 224 -0.86 10.08 -7.01
N ASP A 225 -0.70 10.44 -8.27
CA ASP A 225 -1.63 10.01 -9.31
C ASP A 225 -1.47 8.52 -9.58
N ILE A 226 -0.28 8.10 -10.04
CA ILE A 226 -0.03 6.70 -10.40
C ILE A 226 1.35 6.28 -9.85
N THR A 227 1.41 5.09 -9.25
CA THR A 227 2.68 4.39 -9.01
C THR A 227 2.83 3.19 -9.92
N ASP A 228 4.06 2.92 -10.33
CA ASP A 228 4.48 1.63 -10.85
C ASP A 228 4.72 0.63 -9.68
N SER A 229 5.41 -0.47 -9.96
CA SER A 229 5.68 -1.55 -9.03
C SER A 229 6.75 -1.23 -7.98
N GLY A 230 6.63 -1.85 -6.80
CA GLY A 230 7.66 -1.83 -5.77
C GLY A 230 7.80 -0.52 -4.98
N PHE A 231 6.81 0.37 -5.08
CA PHE A 231 6.77 1.61 -4.32
C PHE A 231 6.81 1.33 -2.81
N ALA A 232 7.68 2.00 -2.07
CA ALA A 232 7.89 1.88 -0.63
C ALA A 232 8.28 0.46 -0.14
N VAL A 233 8.78 -0.44 -0.99
CA VAL A 233 9.22 -1.78 -0.55
C VAL A 233 10.32 -1.71 0.50
N LYS A 234 10.22 -2.54 1.56
CA LYS A 234 11.15 -2.60 2.70
C LYS A 234 11.30 -1.28 3.45
N SER A 235 10.36 -0.34 3.28
CA SER A 235 10.42 0.96 3.94
C SER A 235 10.08 0.85 5.42
N LYS A 236 10.44 1.88 6.19
CA LYS A 236 10.10 2.02 7.59
C LYS A 236 9.43 3.37 7.84
N ASP A 237 8.31 3.35 8.56
CA ASP A 237 7.56 4.56 8.95
C ASP A 237 7.14 5.37 7.70
N PHE A 238 6.48 4.70 6.77
CA PHE A 238 6.03 5.27 5.50
C PHE A 238 4.59 5.76 5.61
N HIS A 239 4.33 6.98 5.14
CA HIS A 239 3.00 7.59 5.14
C HIS A 239 2.61 8.09 3.74
N LEU A 240 1.47 7.60 3.23
CA LEU A 240 0.84 8.07 2.00
C LEU A 240 -0.49 8.76 2.32
N THR A 241 -0.66 10.05 2.07
CA THR A 241 -1.96 10.66 2.31
C THR A 241 -2.97 10.24 1.23
N SER A 242 -2.65 10.37 -0.06
CA SER A 242 -3.58 9.95 -1.11
C SER A 242 -2.92 9.37 -2.35
N ALA A 243 -3.57 8.39 -2.98
CA ALA A 243 -3.21 7.94 -4.31
C ALA A 243 -4.41 7.56 -5.19
N LYS A 244 -4.41 7.91 -6.49
CA LYS A 244 -5.48 7.47 -7.42
C LYS A 244 -5.30 6.00 -7.82
N LYS A 245 -4.07 5.58 -8.10
CA LYS A 245 -3.74 4.18 -8.43
C LYS A 245 -2.36 3.79 -7.91
N VAL A 246 -2.29 2.69 -7.18
CA VAL A 246 -1.01 2.11 -6.75
C VAL A 246 -0.74 0.80 -7.49
N GLY A 247 0.50 0.63 -7.92
CA GLY A 247 0.98 -0.55 -8.63
C GLY A 247 1.18 -1.78 -7.74
N MET A 248 1.79 -2.82 -8.30
CA MET A 248 2.04 -4.09 -7.61
C MET A 248 3.15 -3.97 -6.55
N ASN A 249 3.10 -4.81 -5.52
CA ASN A 249 4.12 -4.93 -4.46
C ASN A 249 4.36 -3.63 -3.68
N PHE A 250 3.39 -2.72 -3.63
CA PHE A 250 3.50 -1.51 -2.82
C PHE A 250 3.74 -1.90 -1.35
N GLY A 251 4.78 -1.38 -0.72
CA GLY A 251 5.02 -1.55 0.72
C GLY A 251 5.33 -2.97 1.16
N THR A 252 5.65 -3.91 0.26
CA THR A 252 6.03 -5.27 0.62
C THR A 252 7.22 -5.29 1.59
N ASN A 253 7.16 -6.14 2.62
CA ASN A 253 8.18 -6.26 3.69
C ASN A 253 8.46 -4.95 4.46
N SER A 254 7.50 -4.03 4.51
CA SER A 254 7.68 -2.74 5.19
C SER A 254 7.25 -2.77 6.65
N THR A 255 7.72 -1.80 7.42
CA THR A 255 7.35 -1.60 8.82
C THR A 255 6.62 -0.28 8.97
N ASN A 256 5.43 -0.29 9.59
CA ASN A 256 4.59 0.89 9.82
C ASN A 256 4.25 1.63 8.52
N LEU A 257 3.53 0.94 7.64
CA LEU A 257 2.98 1.50 6.42
C LEU A 257 1.59 2.09 6.72
N ASN A 258 1.43 3.39 6.51
CA ASN A 258 0.19 4.10 6.80
C ASN A 258 -0.33 4.80 5.54
N PHE A 259 -1.64 4.72 5.29
CA PHE A 259 -2.26 5.47 4.20
C PHE A 259 -3.60 6.10 4.59
N VAL A 260 -3.96 7.26 4.05
CA VAL A 260 -5.29 7.85 4.30
C VAL A 260 -6.29 7.38 3.25
N LYS A 261 -6.07 7.66 1.96
CA LYS A 261 -7.02 7.31 0.90
C LYS A 261 -6.35 6.73 -0.33
N ILE A 262 -6.77 5.56 -0.79
CA ILE A 262 -6.27 4.98 -2.04
C ILE A 262 -7.45 4.67 -2.97
N GLY A 263 -7.27 4.91 -4.27
CA GLY A 263 -8.17 4.44 -5.33
C GLY A 263 -7.96 2.97 -5.62
N ASP A 264 -7.52 2.65 -6.83
CA ASP A 264 -7.25 1.26 -7.23
C ASP A 264 -5.90 0.78 -6.69
N VAL A 265 -5.87 -0.47 -6.24
CA VAL A 265 -4.69 -1.10 -5.64
C VAL A 265 -4.30 -2.33 -6.43
N GLY A 266 -3.04 -2.39 -6.89
CA GLY A 266 -2.46 -3.57 -7.52
C GLY A 266 -2.25 -4.75 -6.57
N ASP A 267 -1.68 -5.83 -7.09
CA ASP A 267 -1.46 -7.06 -6.31
C ASP A 267 -0.35 -6.90 -5.25
N HIS A 268 -0.43 -7.70 -4.19
CA HIS A 268 0.57 -7.83 -3.11
C HIS A 268 0.91 -6.54 -2.35
N PHE A 269 0.00 -5.58 -2.33
CA PHE A 269 0.11 -4.38 -1.50
C PHE A 269 0.28 -4.77 -0.03
N GLY A 270 1.35 -4.34 0.62
CA GLY A 270 1.63 -4.59 2.04
C GLY A 270 1.93 -6.04 2.38
N LEU A 271 2.24 -6.89 1.40
CA LEU A 271 2.63 -8.29 1.62
C LEU A 271 3.78 -8.39 2.66
N SER A 272 3.59 -9.26 3.65
CA SER A 272 4.56 -9.54 4.72
C SER A 272 5.01 -8.28 5.50
N SER A 273 4.16 -7.25 5.58
CA SER A 273 4.44 -6.03 6.35
C SER A 273 4.17 -6.21 7.86
N LEU A 274 4.93 -5.51 8.70
CA LEU A 274 4.74 -5.61 10.16
C LEU A 274 3.41 -4.98 10.58
N ASN A 275 3.20 -3.71 10.22
CA ASN A 275 1.99 -2.98 10.52
C ASN A 275 1.56 -2.25 9.25
N LEU A 276 0.38 -2.58 8.77
CA LEU A 276 -0.31 -1.90 7.70
C LEU A 276 -1.57 -1.26 8.26
N SER A 277 -1.66 0.07 8.19
CA SER A 277 -2.87 0.78 8.58
C SER A 277 -3.37 1.73 7.49
N GLY A 278 -4.68 1.87 7.36
CA GLY A 278 -5.23 2.95 6.56
C GLY A 278 -6.69 3.25 6.82
N ILE A 279 -7.17 4.33 6.19
CA ILE A 279 -8.54 4.82 6.40
C ILE A 279 -9.45 4.30 5.28
N GLU A 280 -9.18 4.62 4.02
CA GLU A 280 -10.14 4.34 2.95
C GLU A 280 -9.47 3.77 1.68
N ILE A 281 -10.08 2.72 1.12
CA ILE A 281 -9.80 2.22 -0.23
C ILE A 281 -11.09 2.31 -1.04
N THR A 282 -11.10 3.22 -2.01
CA THR A 282 -12.29 3.54 -2.82
C THR A 282 -12.40 2.71 -4.09
N GLY A 283 -11.27 2.21 -4.61
CA GLY A 283 -11.22 1.40 -5.82
C GLY A 283 -11.24 -0.10 -5.53
N LYS A 284 -10.83 -0.87 -6.54
CA LYS A 284 -10.65 -2.32 -6.42
C LYS A 284 -9.29 -2.65 -5.85
N VAL A 285 -9.26 -3.59 -4.91
CA VAL A 285 -8.03 -4.18 -4.40
C VAL A 285 -7.65 -5.42 -5.19
N GLY A 286 -6.39 -5.50 -5.62
CA GLY A 286 -5.79 -6.66 -6.27
C GLY A 286 -5.64 -7.87 -5.35
N THR A 287 -4.96 -8.89 -5.86
CA THR A 287 -4.73 -10.16 -5.17
C THR A 287 -3.70 -10.00 -4.06
N GLY A 288 -3.93 -10.63 -2.90
CA GLY A 288 -2.93 -10.78 -1.85
C GLY A 288 -2.61 -9.49 -1.08
N PHE A 289 -3.54 -8.54 -1.04
CA PHE A 289 -3.39 -7.33 -0.23
C PHE A 289 -3.23 -7.69 1.25
N GLY A 290 -2.19 -7.17 1.89
CA GLY A 290 -1.90 -7.34 3.30
C GLY A 290 -1.64 -8.78 3.73
N SER A 291 -1.48 -9.73 2.80
CA SER A 291 -1.20 -11.12 3.15
C SER A 291 0.08 -11.22 3.98
N GLU A 292 0.13 -12.20 4.89
CA GLU A 292 1.27 -12.47 5.78
C GLU A 292 1.67 -11.29 6.67
N SER A 293 0.82 -10.27 6.82
CA SER A 293 1.10 -9.12 7.68
C SER A 293 0.91 -9.48 9.16
N ASN A 294 1.68 -8.87 10.06
CA ASN A 294 1.43 -9.08 11.49
C ASN A 294 0.21 -8.28 11.97
N GLY A 295 0.02 -7.06 11.45
CA GLY A 295 -1.14 -6.24 11.71
C GLY A 295 -1.64 -5.54 10.46
N LEU A 296 -2.92 -5.72 10.17
CA LEU A 296 -3.64 -5.06 9.09
C LEU A 296 -4.88 -4.36 9.67
N THR A 297 -4.96 -3.04 9.55
CA THR A 297 -6.12 -2.25 9.98
C THR A 297 -6.60 -1.33 8.87
N VAL A 298 -7.85 -1.45 8.42
CA VAL A 298 -8.42 -0.55 7.40
C VAL A 298 -9.85 -0.17 7.77
N ASP A 299 -10.21 1.12 7.75
CA ASP A 299 -11.58 1.51 8.13
C ASP A 299 -12.60 1.16 7.03
N LYS A 300 -12.35 1.50 5.76
CA LYS A 300 -13.32 1.26 4.67
C LYS A 300 -12.67 0.71 3.41
N ILE A 301 -13.30 -0.30 2.82
CA ILE A 301 -12.88 -0.88 1.55
C ILE A 301 -14.11 -1.07 0.64
N ASN A 302 -14.00 -0.64 -0.61
CA ASN A 302 -15.05 -0.85 -1.59
C ASN A 302 -15.10 -2.32 -2.06
N GLU A 303 -14.09 -2.77 -2.81
CA GLU A 303 -14.01 -4.13 -3.33
C GLU A 303 -12.67 -4.79 -2.96
N VAL A 304 -12.72 -5.92 -2.25
CA VAL A 304 -11.52 -6.74 -2.01
C VAL A 304 -11.39 -7.86 -3.04
N GLY A 305 -10.20 -8.00 -3.60
CA GLY A 305 -9.79 -9.10 -4.46
C GLY A 305 -9.44 -10.37 -3.69
N ASP A 306 -8.87 -11.33 -4.41
CA ASP A 306 -8.58 -12.66 -3.88
C ASP A 306 -7.45 -12.62 -2.84
N ARG A 307 -7.53 -13.51 -1.84
CA ARG A 307 -6.50 -13.70 -0.79
C ARG A 307 -6.22 -12.46 0.06
N PHE A 308 -7.17 -11.54 0.15
CA PHE A 308 -7.08 -10.36 0.98
C PHE A 308 -6.77 -10.75 2.44
N GLY A 309 -5.62 -10.33 2.95
CA GLY A 309 -5.18 -10.56 4.32
C GLY A 309 -4.90 -12.02 4.68
N SER A 310 -4.79 -12.92 3.70
CA SER A 310 -4.46 -14.33 3.98
C SER A 310 -3.18 -14.47 4.82
N LEU A 311 -3.16 -15.41 5.76
CA LEU A 311 -2.03 -15.69 6.67
C LEU A 311 -1.62 -14.51 7.57
N SER A 312 -2.46 -13.49 7.71
CA SER A 312 -2.15 -12.36 8.60
C SER A 312 -2.43 -12.74 10.05
N LYS A 313 -1.61 -12.23 10.98
CA LYS A 313 -1.86 -12.49 12.41
C LYS A 313 -3.07 -11.72 12.90
N THR A 314 -3.10 -10.40 12.70
CA THR A 314 -4.21 -9.57 13.16
C THR A 314 -4.77 -8.74 12.01
N MET A 315 -6.09 -8.79 11.85
CA MET A 315 -6.84 -8.04 10.85
C MET A 315 -8.04 -7.36 11.49
N THR A 316 -8.13 -6.04 11.34
CA THR A 316 -9.29 -5.25 11.77
C THR A 316 -9.79 -4.40 10.61
N ILE A 317 -10.99 -4.70 10.12
CA ILE A 317 -11.60 -3.95 9.02
C ILE A 317 -12.90 -3.30 9.50
N GLY A 318 -13.07 -2.00 9.29
CA GLY A 318 -14.30 -1.30 9.67
C GLY A 318 -15.47 -1.75 8.80
N SER A 319 -15.36 -1.63 7.48
CA SER A 319 -16.37 -2.04 6.52
C SER A 319 -15.80 -2.47 5.17
N ILE A 320 -16.47 -3.44 4.54
CA ILE A 320 -16.18 -3.93 3.19
C ILE A 320 -17.48 -3.92 2.40
N SER A 321 -17.55 -3.26 1.25
CA SER A 321 -18.78 -3.26 0.45
C SER A 321 -18.95 -4.60 -0.28
N LYS A 322 -17.87 -5.11 -0.88
CA LYS A 322 -17.87 -6.38 -1.62
C LYS A 322 -16.57 -7.15 -1.42
N ALA A 323 -16.68 -8.42 -1.04
CA ALA A 323 -15.55 -9.34 -0.93
C ALA A 323 -15.70 -10.49 -1.91
N HIS A 324 -14.78 -10.61 -2.88
CA HIS A 324 -14.90 -11.53 -4.02
C HIS A 324 -14.54 -12.98 -3.74
N SER A 325 -13.37 -13.25 -3.18
CA SER A 325 -13.07 -14.60 -2.72
C SER A 325 -11.93 -14.56 -1.71
N SER A 326 -11.90 -15.54 -0.82
CA SER A 326 -10.71 -15.86 -0.02
C SER A 326 -10.23 -14.73 0.91
N LEU A 327 -11.16 -14.01 1.53
CA LEU A 327 -10.82 -13.03 2.55
C LEU A 327 -10.33 -13.73 3.81
N GLY A 328 -9.17 -13.32 4.33
CA GLY A 328 -8.65 -13.70 5.64
C GLY A 328 -8.40 -15.19 5.82
N ILE A 329 -8.15 -15.93 4.72
CA ILE A 329 -7.83 -17.36 4.81
C ILE A 329 -6.60 -17.54 5.71
N ASP A 330 -6.68 -18.48 6.66
CA ASP A 330 -5.59 -18.81 7.59
C ASP A 330 -5.12 -17.63 8.47
N SER A 331 -5.96 -16.61 8.67
CA SER A 331 -5.63 -15.51 9.58
C SER A 331 -5.77 -15.93 11.05
N GLU A 332 -4.93 -15.43 11.96
CA GLU A 332 -5.10 -15.74 13.39
C GLU A 332 -6.33 -15.01 13.96
N ASP A 333 -6.37 -13.69 13.91
CA ASP A 333 -7.44 -12.85 14.45
C ASP A 333 -8.04 -11.95 13.35
N LEU A 334 -9.25 -12.26 12.90
CA LEU A 334 -9.98 -11.47 11.93
C LEU A 334 -11.22 -10.81 12.57
N SER A 335 -11.27 -9.49 12.54
CA SER A 335 -12.38 -8.68 13.05
C SER A 335 -12.90 -7.75 11.96
N ILE A 336 -14.20 -7.83 11.63
CA ILE A 336 -14.84 -6.98 10.62
C ILE A 336 -16.12 -6.34 11.18
N GLY A 337 -16.26 -5.03 11.02
CA GLY A 337 -17.44 -4.28 11.48
C GLY A 337 -18.68 -4.48 10.59
N TYR A 338 -18.52 -4.42 9.27
CA TYR A 338 -19.59 -4.63 8.31
C TYR A 338 -19.07 -5.24 7.01
N VAL A 339 -19.81 -6.21 6.45
CA VAL A 339 -19.58 -6.72 5.09
C VAL A 339 -20.87 -6.60 4.30
N GLY A 340 -20.87 -5.87 3.20
CA GLY A 340 -22.02 -5.73 2.31
C GLY A 340 -22.34 -7.05 1.62
N ILE A 341 -21.41 -7.53 0.79
CA ILE A 341 -21.50 -8.82 0.09
C ILE A 341 -20.24 -9.63 0.38
N ALA A 342 -20.39 -10.82 0.95
CA ALA A 342 -19.32 -11.80 1.13
C ALA A 342 -19.50 -12.95 0.15
N LEU A 343 -18.56 -13.12 -0.77
CA LEU A 343 -18.50 -14.25 -1.69
C LEU A 343 -17.55 -15.35 -1.14
N GLU A 344 -17.19 -16.33 -1.97
CA GLU A 344 -16.53 -17.60 -1.62
C GLU A 344 -15.36 -17.52 -0.60
N ASN A 345 -15.20 -18.56 0.23
CA ASN A 345 -14.05 -18.77 1.16
C ASN A 345 -13.77 -17.66 2.18
N PHE A 346 -14.76 -16.84 2.54
CA PHE A 346 -14.61 -15.82 3.58
C PHE A 346 -14.25 -16.42 4.95
N GLY A 347 -13.13 -15.97 5.53
CA GLY A 347 -12.64 -16.32 6.87
C GLY A 347 -12.34 -17.81 7.08
N ARG A 348 -12.12 -18.55 5.99
CA ARG A 348 -11.83 -19.99 6.05
C ARG A 348 -10.52 -20.25 6.80
N GLU A 349 -10.53 -21.24 7.67
CA GLU A 349 -9.37 -21.69 8.46
C GLU A 349 -8.78 -20.60 9.39
N SER A 350 -9.50 -19.47 9.59
CA SER A 350 -9.11 -18.46 10.59
C SER A 350 -9.22 -18.98 12.02
N ARG A 351 -8.30 -18.60 12.91
CA ARG A 351 -8.38 -19.05 14.32
C ARG A 351 -9.53 -18.37 15.07
N TYR A 352 -9.65 -17.06 14.90
CA TYR A 352 -10.74 -16.26 15.44
C TYR A 352 -11.34 -15.41 14.32
N LEU A 353 -12.64 -15.56 14.10
CA LEU A 353 -13.41 -14.77 13.14
C LEU A 353 -14.53 -14.02 13.86
N LYS A 354 -14.48 -12.70 13.86
CA LYS A 354 -15.52 -11.83 14.41
C LYS A 354 -16.07 -10.95 13.31
N VAL A 355 -17.37 -11.04 13.03
CA VAL A 355 -18.05 -10.14 12.08
C VAL A 355 -19.28 -9.55 12.74
N LYS A 356 -19.30 -8.23 12.92
CA LYS A 356 -20.41 -7.57 13.65
C LYS A 356 -21.70 -7.53 12.83
N ASN A 357 -21.60 -7.25 11.52
CA ASN A 357 -22.75 -7.20 10.63
C ASN A 357 -22.39 -7.75 9.24
N ILE A 358 -23.30 -8.51 8.64
CA ILE A 358 -23.17 -8.97 7.26
C ILE A 358 -24.48 -8.68 6.52
N GLY A 359 -24.39 -8.05 5.34
CA GLY A 359 -25.52 -7.81 4.45
C GLY A 359 -25.96 -9.11 3.78
N LEU A 360 -25.14 -9.59 2.84
CA LEU A 360 -25.39 -10.77 2.03
C LEU A 360 -24.19 -11.72 2.01
N VAL A 361 -24.41 -13.01 2.23
CA VAL A 361 -23.40 -14.06 2.04
C VAL A 361 -23.80 -14.96 0.86
N LEU A 362 -22.87 -15.14 -0.09
CA LEU A 362 -22.95 -16.06 -1.23
C LEU A 362 -21.70 -16.96 -1.22
N SER A 363 -21.58 -17.85 -0.23
CA SER A 363 -20.41 -18.70 -0.05
C SER A 363 -20.79 -20.07 0.49
N ASP A 364 -20.26 -21.14 -0.10
CA ASP A 364 -20.41 -22.52 0.38
C ASP A 364 -19.41 -22.87 1.49
N ARG A 365 -18.47 -21.96 1.80
CA ARG A 365 -17.32 -22.18 2.72
C ARG A 365 -17.07 -21.01 3.67
N PHE A 366 -18.12 -20.25 3.99
CA PHE A 366 -18.04 -19.18 4.98
C PHE A 366 -17.60 -19.73 6.35
N GLY A 367 -16.47 -19.25 6.88
CA GLY A 367 -15.93 -19.68 8.18
C GLY A 367 -15.58 -21.18 8.24
N GLU A 368 -15.36 -21.85 7.11
CA GLU A 368 -15.06 -23.28 7.09
C GLU A 368 -13.79 -23.55 7.92
N LYS A 369 -13.87 -24.45 8.91
CA LYS A 369 -12.79 -24.81 9.85
C LYS A 369 -12.26 -23.66 10.72
N SER A 370 -12.99 -22.55 10.86
CA SER A 370 -12.60 -21.55 11.85
C SER A 370 -12.75 -22.10 13.27
N HIS A 371 -11.80 -21.83 14.17
CA HIS A 371 -11.84 -22.43 15.52
C HIS A 371 -12.90 -21.76 16.40
N ASN A 372 -12.97 -20.43 16.34
CA ASN A 372 -13.96 -19.63 17.05
C ASN A 372 -14.56 -18.61 16.08
N MET A 373 -15.89 -18.60 15.97
CA MET A 373 -16.58 -17.65 15.11
C MET A 373 -17.72 -16.95 15.86
N GLU A 374 -17.71 -15.62 15.81
CA GLU A 374 -18.74 -14.74 16.35
C GLU A 374 -19.31 -13.90 15.21
N ILE A 375 -20.58 -14.15 14.85
CA ILE A 375 -21.29 -13.33 13.88
C ILE A 375 -22.43 -12.61 14.63
N GLY A 376 -22.43 -11.29 14.53
CA GLY A 376 -23.53 -10.46 15.01
C GLY A 376 -24.74 -10.58 14.09
N ARG A 377 -25.24 -9.44 13.61
CA ARG A 377 -26.46 -9.42 12.79
C ARG A 377 -26.16 -9.84 11.36
N VAL A 378 -26.99 -10.72 10.81
CA VAL A 378 -26.93 -11.06 9.40
C VAL A 378 -28.23 -10.64 8.73
N GLY A 379 -28.13 -9.85 7.66
CA GLY A 379 -29.27 -9.39 6.88
C GLY A 379 -29.93 -10.58 6.18
N GLU A 380 -29.27 -11.07 5.13
CA GLU A 380 -29.75 -12.17 4.32
C GLU A 380 -28.61 -13.16 4.03
N PHE A 381 -28.85 -14.44 4.28
CA PHE A 381 -27.95 -15.53 3.91
C PHE A 381 -28.52 -16.22 2.68
N LEU A 382 -27.78 -16.18 1.57
CA LEU A 382 -28.12 -16.91 0.34
C LEU A 382 -27.10 -18.04 0.13
N LEU A 383 -27.47 -19.26 0.54
CA LEU A 383 -26.63 -20.43 0.31
C LEU A 383 -26.79 -20.89 -1.14
N TYR A 384 -25.79 -20.60 -1.97
CA TYR A 384 -25.70 -21.11 -3.34
C TYR A 384 -24.91 -22.43 -3.36
N LYS A 385 -25.59 -23.56 -3.56
CA LYS A 385 -24.95 -24.88 -3.73
C LYS A 385 -24.93 -25.24 -5.22
N ASN A 386 -23.74 -25.27 -5.82
CA ASN A 386 -23.54 -25.94 -7.10
C ASN A 386 -23.65 -27.47 -6.91
N GLY A 387 -24.87 -27.99 -6.94
CA GLY A 387 -25.13 -29.42 -6.97
C GLY A 387 -25.40 -29.88 -8.41
N THR A 388 -24.48 -30.66 -8.99
CA THR A 388 -24.81 -31.51 -10.14
C THR A 388 -25.65 -32.69 -9.64
N PHE A 389 -26.97 -32.49 -9.53
CA PHE A 389 -27.91 -33.60 -9.67
C PHE A 389 -28.17 -33.80 -11.17
N GLY A 390 -28.36 -35.05 -11.60
CA GLY A 390 -28.73 -35.40 -12.98
C GLY A 390 -30.14 -34.90 -13.36
N GLY A 391 -30.34 -33.58 -13.34
CA GLY A 391 -31.61 -32.88 -13.54
C GLY A 391 -31.55 -31.51 -12.87
N SER A 392 -31.62 -30.46 -13.68
CA SER A 392 -31.46 -29.04 -13.36
C SER A 392 -32.37 -28.53 -12.24
N ALA A 393 -31.88 -28.50 -10.99
CA ALA A 393 -32.52 -27.74 -9.91
C ALA A 393 -31.46 -27.01 -9.08
N VAL A 394 -31.35 -25.70 -9.30
CA VAL A 394 -30.64 -24.78 -8.41
C VAL A 394 -31.61 -24.43 -7.29
N GLY A 395 -31.38 -24.94 -6.09
CA GLY A 395 -32.14 -24.54 -4.90
C GLY A 395 -31.51 -23.29 -4.29
N MET A 396 -32.27 -22.20 -4.22
CA MET A 396 -31.88 -20.99 -3.50
C MET A 396 -32.53 -20.99 -2.13
N TYR A 397 -31.73 -20.97 -1.07
CA TYR A 397 -32.22 -20.92 0.31
C TYR A 397 -31.89 -19.54 0.88
N VAL A 398 -32.93 -18.80 1.30
CA VAL A 398 -32.80 -17.52 2.00
C VAL A 398 -32.98 -17.79 3.50
N PHE A 399 -31.96 -17.47 4.29
CA PHE A 399 -32.03 -17.51 5.75
C PHE A 399 -31.90 -16.09 6.30
N LYS A 400 -32.73 -15.75 7.28
CA LYS A 400 -32.52 -14.58 8.13
C LYS A 400 -32.00 -15.07 9.48
N ILE A 401 -30.84 -14.56 9.89
CA ILE A 401 -30.15 -15.00 11.11
C ILE A 401 -29.81 -13.75 11.93
N ASP A 402 -30.51 -13.55 13.04
CA ASP A 402 -30.31 -12.35 13.87
C ASP A 402 -29.02 -12.40 14.69
N LYS A 403 -28.54 -13.60 15.07
CA LYS A 403 -27.26 -13.82 15.75
C LYS A 403 -26.78 -15.26 15.59
N MET A 404 -25.47 -15.46 15.36
CA MET A 404 -24.85 -16.79 15.28
C MET A 404 -23.54 -16.85 16.08
N SER A 405 -23.48 -17.73 17.08
CA SER A 405 -22.25 -18.00 17.84
C SER A 405 -21.83 -19.46 17.64
N ILE A 406 -20.60 -19.68 17.20
CA ILE A 406 -20.05 -21.03 17.02
C ILE A 406 -18.86 -21.20 17.97
N TYR A 407 -19.07 -22.01 19.01
CA TYR A 407 -18.04 -22.41 19.95
C TYR A 407 -17.66 -23.87 19.69
N ASN A 408 -16.45 -24.12 19.22
CA ASN A 408 -15.98 -25.47 18.97
C ASN A 408 -15.12 -25.97 20.15
N HIS A 409 -15.71 -26.79 21.02
CA HIS A 409 -14.98 -27.38 22.16
C HIS A 409 -14.10 -28.58 21.78
N ASN A 410 -14.12 -29.05 20.53
CA ASN A 410 -13.28 -30.16 20.06
C ASN A 410 -12.54 -29.78 18.78
N ALA A 411 -11.30 -29.34 18.94
CA ALA A 411 -10.41 -28.78 17.91
C ALA A 411 -10.04 -29.70 16.73
N ASN A 412 -10.58 -30.93 16.64
CA ASN A 412 -10.04 -31.92 15.73
C ASN A 412 -10.95 -32.39 14.58
N ASN A 413 -12.23 -32.00 14.44
CA ASN A 413 -13.03 -32.43 13.26
C ASN A 413 -14.42 -31.79 13.04
N ALA A 414 -14.76 -30.64 13.64
CA ALA A 414 -16.06 -30.02 13.37
C ALA A 414 -15.93 -28.90 12.32
N SER A 415 -16.16 -29.24 11.05
CA SER A 415 -16.54 -28.26 10.02
C SER A 415 -18.02 -27.91 10.18
N VAL A 416 -18.37 -26.63 10.04
CA VAL A 416 -19.75 -26.28 9.64
C VAL A 416 -19.84 -26.58 8.16
N ASP A 417 -19.99 -27.86 7.84
CA ASP A 417 -20.29 -28.25 6.49
C ASP A 417 -21.79 -28.08 6.26
N PHE A 418 -22.18 -26.97 5.65
CA PHE A 418 -23.57 -26.76 5.23
C PHE A 418 -24.04 -27.85 4.26
N ARG A 419 -23.14 -28.64 3.65
CA ARG A 419 -23.49 -29.80 2.83
C ARG A 419 -24.13 -30.92 3.66
N ASN A 420 -23.87 -31.01 4.98
CA ASN A 420 -24.46 -32.03 5.85
C ASN A 420 -25.89 -31.72 6.35
N TYR A 421 -26.48 -30.57 6.00
CA TYR A 421 -27.92 -30.34 6.15
C TYR A 421 -28.78 -31.25 5.25
N GLU A 422 -28.15 -32.06 4.39
CA GLU A 422 -28.77 -32.90 3.36
C GLU A 422 -29.37 -34.23 3.90
N THR A 423 -29.29 -34.53 5.20
CA THR A 423 -29.74 -35.86 5.71
C THR A 423 -30.94 -35.84 6.66
N ILE A 424 -31.87 -34.88 6.57
CA ILE A 424 -33.11 -34.91 7.39
C ILE A 424 -34.34 -34.48 6.58
N LEU A 425 -34.51 -35.03 5.39
CA LEU A 425 -35.78 -34.97 4.64
C LEU A 425 -36.30 -36.34 4.20
N LYS A 426 -35.70 -37.44 4.67
CA LYS A 426 -36.12 -38.79 4.27
C LYS A 426 -37.25 -39.42 5.09
N ASN A 427 -37.69 -38.83 6.21
CA ASN A 427 -38.67 -39.47 7.11
C ASN A 427 -39.71 -38.55 7.79
N GLY A 428 -39.97 -37.34 7.27
CA GLY A 428 -41.08 -36.51 7.77
C GLY A 428 -40.96 -36.01 9.22
N LYS A 429 -39.74 -36.03 9.78
CA LYS A 429 -39.39 -35.41 11.06
C LYS A 429 -38.15 -34.56 10.87
N SER A 430 -38.27 -33.26 11.08
CA SER A 430 -37.14 -32.33 11.16
C SER A 430 -36.60 -32.37 12.59
N ILE A 431 -35.44 -33.00 12.80
CA ILE A 431 -34.67 -32.88 14.05
C ILE A 431 -33.38 -32.17 13.69
N ILE A 432 -33.30 -30.86 13.88
CA ILE A 432 -32.04 -30.13 13.76
C ILE A 432 -31.18 -30.55 14.96
N ARG A 433 -30.13 -31.34 14.73
CA ARG A 433 -29.07 -31.54 15.72
C ARG A 433 -27.94 -30.59 15.40
N SER A 434 -28.04 -29.39 15.94
CA SER A 434 -26.95 -28.43 15.99
C SER A 434 -26.12 -28.72 17.25
N PRO A 435 -24.79 -28.87 17.18
CA PRO A 435 -23.92 -28.75 18.35
C PRO A 435 -23.79 -27.29 18.84
N PHE A 436 -24.47 -26.35 18.17
CA PHE A 436 -24.41 -24.92 18.42
C PHE A 436 -25.72 -24.41 19.04
N GLU A 437 -25.60 -23.43 19.93
CA GLU A 437 -26.71 -22.65 20.46
C GLU A 437 -27.13 -21.64 19.38
N ILE A 438 -28.27 -21.88 18.73
CA ILE A 438 -28.84 -20.97 17.74
C ILE A 438 -30.06 -20.32 18.40
N GLU A 439 -30.02 -19.00 18.62
CA GLU A 439 -31.05 -18.28 19.37
C GLU A 439 -32.38 -18.21 18.58
N GLU A 440 -32.34 -18.02 17.25
CA GLU A 440 -33.53 -17.98 16.40
C GLU A 440 -33.18 -18.30 14.93
N ILE A 441 -34.00 -19.11 14.25
CA ILE A 441 -33.90 -19.37 12.81
C ILE A 441 -35.28 -19.15 12.19
N GLU A 442 -35.38 -18.20 11.26
CA GLU A 442 -36.56 -18.03 10.42
C GLU A 442 -36.32 -18.71 9.06
N PHE A 443 -37.12 -19.74 8.75
CA PHE A 443 -37.03 -20.47 7.49
C PHE A 443 -37.99 -19.88 6.45
N LEU A 444 -37.46 -19.38 5.33
CA LEU A 444 -38.24 -18.99 4.16
C LEU A 444 -38.11 -20.08 3.08
N PHE A 445 -39.15 -20.89 2.92
CA PHE A 445 -39.22 -21.89 1.86
C PHE A 445 -39.89 -21.30 0.61
N SER A 446 -39.21 -21.40 -0.54
CA SER A 446 -39.86 -21.29 -1.85
C SER A 446 -39.64 -22.59 -2.62
N GLY A 447 -40.69 -23.40 -2.76
CA GLY A 447 -40.63 -24.68 -3.47
C GLY A 447 -41.95 -25.45 -3.40
N GLN A 448 -42.38 -26.02 -4.53
CA GLN A 448 -43.53 -26.92 -4.60
C GLN A 448 -43.15 -28.30 -4.04
N HIS A 449 -43.78 -28.72 -2.95
CA HIS A 449 -43.78 -30.12 -2.52
C HIS A 449 -45.20 -30.63 -2.31
N SER A 450 -45.58 -31.67 -3.05
CA SER A 450 -46.74 -32.50 -2.77
C SER A 450 -46.41 -33.45 -1.60
N LEU A 451 -46.98 -33.20 -0.43
CA LEU A 451 -46.79 -34.05 0.77
C LEU A 451 -47.90 -35.10 0.89
N ASN A 452 -47.50 -36.38 0.99
CA ASN A 452 -48.38 -37.48 1.38
C ASN A 452 -48.22 -37.81 2.88
N LYS A 453 -49.33 -38.17 3.54
CA LYS A 453 -49.53 -38.16 5.00
C LYS A 453 -48.89 -39.33 5.79
N SER A 454 -48.58 -38.98 7.05
CA SER A 454 -48.70 -39.73 8.32
C SER A 454 -47.51 -40.55 8.87
N LYS A 455 -47.06 -40.18 10.09
CA LYS A 455 -46.96 -41.09 11.26
C LYS A 455 -46.64 -40.37 12.59
N THR A 456 -47.16 -40.96 13.66
CA THR A 456 -47.12 -40.55 15.08
C THR A 456 -45.76 -40.76 15.74
N VAL A 457 -45.42 -39.90 16.72
CA VAL A 457 -44.14 -39.85 17.46
C VAL A 457 -44.27 -40.53 18.82
N GLY A 458 -43.29 -41.38 19.18
CA GLY A 458 -43.15 -41.97 20.52
C GLY A 458 -42.48 -41.02 21.53
N PRO A 459 -42.53 -41.33 22.84
CA PRO A 459 -42.16 -40.40 23.90
C PRO A 459 -40.66 -40.51 24.19
N ASN A 460 -39.85 -39.62 23.60
CA ASN A 460 -38.52 -39.18 24.10
C ASN A 460 -37.81 -38.19 23.13
N ASP A 461 -38.58 -37.42 22.35
CA ASP A 461 -38.04 -36.35 21.51
C ASP A 461 -38.38 -35.00 22.16
N TYR A 462 -37.37 -34.18 22.48
CA TYR A 462 -37.57 -32.76 22.82
C TYR A 462 -38.09 -32.03 21.58
N ALA A 463 -39.38 -31.71 21.58
CA ALA A 463 -40.02 -30.97 20.50
C ALA A 463 -39.86 -29.47 20.73
N PHE A 464 -39.12 -28.79 19.86
CA PHE A 464 -39.22 -27.33 19.75
C PHE A 464 -40.56 -26.98 19.10
N ARG A 465 -41.35 -26.15 19.77
CA ARG A 465 -42.61 -25.63 19.26
C ARG A 465 -42.30 -24.42 18.38
N VAL A 466 -42.22 -24.61 17.07
CA VAL A 466 -42.12 -23.51 16.12
C VAL A 466 -43.43 -22.74 16.13
N LYS A 467 -43.41 -21.50 16.62
CA LYS A 467 -44.52 -20.56 16.44
C LYS A 467 -44.35 -19.92 15.07
N VAL A 468 -45.03 -20.46 14.07
CA VAL A 468 -45.09 -19.87 12.74
C VAL A 468 -46.10 -18.72 12.81
N GLU A 469 -45.61 -17.49 13.01
CA GLU A 469 -46.37 -16.30 12.66
C GLU A 469 -45.91 -15.87 11.26
N SER A 470 -46.64 -16.31 10.23
CA SER A 470 -46.37 -15.89 8.86
C SER A 470 -47.58 -15.12 8.34
N GLU A 471 -47.39 -13.83 8.08
CA GLU A 471 -48.23 -13.05 7.16
C GLU A 471 -47.41 -12.71 5.93
N TYR A 472 -47.20 -13.67 5.02
CA TYR A 472 -46.77 -13.37 3.66
C TYR A 472 -47.54 -14.22 2.64
N LYS A 473 -48.15 -13.53 1.66
CA LYS A 473 -48.94 -14.11 0.59
C LYS A 473 -47.99 -14.72 -0.46
N ILE A 474 -48.02 -16.04 -0.60
CA ILE A 474 -47.40 -16.77 -1.72
C ILE A 474 -47.92 -16.17 -3.04
N PHE A 475 -47.00 -15.71 -3.91
CA PHE A 475 -47.27 -15.38 -5.31
C PHE A 475 -47.29 -16.68 -6.12
N THR A 476 -48.48 -17.13 -6.48
CA THR A 476 -48.67 -18.22 -7.44
C THR A 476 -48.67 -17.65 -8.85
N ASP A 477 -48.44 -18.48 -9.88
CA ASP A 477 -48.58 -18.08 -11.29
C ASP A 477 -49.90 -17.35 -11.57
N ARG A 478 -50.95 -17.74 -10.85
CA ARG A 478 -52.26 -17.09 -10.90
C ARG A 478 -52.22 -15.64 -10.39
N LYS A 479 -51.54 -15.38 -9.27
CA LYS A 479 -51.39 -14.02 -8.71
C LYS A 479 -50.40 -13.17 -9.50
N ALA A 480 -49.33 -13.75 -10.05
CA ALA A 480 -48.41 -13.02 -10.93
C ALA A 480 -49.15 -12.48 -12.16
N ASN A 481 -50.02 -13.30 -12.77
CA ASN A 481 -50.87 -12.86 -13.88
C ASN A 481 -51.95 -11.85 -13.47
N GLU A 482 -52.40 -11.85 -12.21
CA GLU A 482 -53.35 -10.84 -11.68
C GLU A 482 -52.66 -9.48 -11.38
N CYS A 483 -51.38 -9.49 -11.00
CA CYS A 483 -50.63 -8.27 -10.65
C CYS A 483 -49.87 -7.64 -11.83
N LEU A 484 -49.56 -8.41 -12.88
CA LEU A 484 -48.85 -7.95 -14.08
C LEU A 484 -49.46 -6.69 -14.72
N PRO A 485 -50.78 -6.55 -14.89
CA PRO A 485 -51.37 -5.34 -15.48
C PRO A 485 -51.14 -4.10 -14.61
N GLN A 486 -51.23 -4.23 -13.29
CA GLN A 486 -51.05 -3.10 -12.35
C GLN A 486 -49.58 -2.66 -12.27
N LEU A 487 -48.65 -3.60 -12.35
CA LEU A 487 -47.22 -3.32 -12.36
C LEU A 487 -46.77 -2.76 -13.71
N GLY A 488 -47.34 -3.24 -14.82
CA GLY A 488 -47.12 -2.65 -16.14
C GLY A 488 -47.67 -1.23 -16.24
N GLU A 489 -48.82 -0.95 -15.62
CA GLU A 489 -49.40 0.40 -15.56
C GLU A 489 -48.57 1.35 -14.68
N LYS A 490 -48.02 0.85 -13.57
CA LYS A 490 -47.23 1.66 -12.63
C LYS A 490 -45.78 1.92 -13.10
N PHE A 491 -45.13 0.92 -13.71
CA PHE A 491 -43.71 0.97 -14.05
C PHE A 491 -43.45 1.00 -15.56
N GLY A 492 -44.50 0.99 -16.39
CA GLY A 492 -44.40 1.02 -17.86
C GLY A 492 -44.11 -0.33 -18.50
N TYR A 493 -43.41 -1.24 -17.80
CA TYR A 493 -43.20 -2.62 -18.26
C TYR A 493 -43.08 -3.60 -17.10
N ALA A 494 -43.89 -4.66 -17.15
CA ALA A 494 -43.75 -5.82 -16.28
C ALA A 494 -44.00 -7.10 -17.08
N GLU A 495 -43.12 -8.09 -16.93
CA GLU A 495 -43.23 -9.40 -17.57
C GLU A 495 -42.86 -10.49 -16.58
N TYR A 496 -43.61 -11.59 -16.59
CA TYR A 496 -43.33 -12.74 -15.74
C TYR A 496 -42.75 -13.88 -16.60
N ASP A 497 -41.46 -14.15 -16.41
CA ASP A 497 -40.79 -15.31 -16.99
C ASP A 497 -41.16 -16.56 -16.19
N LYS A 498 -42.09 -17.34 -16.72
CA LYS A 498 -42.57 -18.59 -16.12
C LYS A 498 -41.50 -19.69 -16.07
N THR A 499 -40.51 -19.63 -16.96
CA THR A 499 -39.42 -20.61 -17.03
C THR A 499 -38.41 -20.39 -15.91
N MET A 500 -38.20 -19.13 -15.49
CA MET A 500 -37.30 -18.79 -14.39
C MET A 500 -38.03 -18.43 -13.09
N ASN A 501 -39.36 -18.39 -13.10
CA ASN A 501 -40.18 -17.95 -11.97
C ASN A 501 -39.82 -16.52 -11.50
N LEU A 502 -39.46 -15.66 -12.46
CA LEU A 502 -38.94 -14.30 -12.24
C LEU A 502 -39.90 -13.26 -12.80
N LEU A 503 -40.12 -12.19 -12.05
CA LEU A 503 -40.90 -11.03 -12.50
C LEU A 503 -39.93 -9.91 -12.88
N ASN A 504 -39.83 -9.64 -14.17
CA ASN A 504 -39.03 -8.55 -14.72
C ASN A 504 -39.87 -7.28 -14.75
N VAL A 505 -39.40 -6.23 -14.10
CA VAL A 505 -40.02 -4.90 -14.15
C VAL A 505 -38.96 -3.92 -14.63
N SER A 506 -39.25 -3.14 -15.67
CA SER A 506 -38.36 -2.07 -16.11
C SER A 506 -38.81 -0.79 -15.43
N VAL A 507 -37.93 -0.13 -14.69
CA VAL A 507 -38.23 1.16 -14.06
C VAL A 507 -37.49 2.22 -14.87
N GLY A 508 -38.25 3.17 -15.42
CA GLY A 508 -37.70 4.22 -16.29
C GLY A 508 -36.85 5.25 -15.57
N ASP A 509 -37.05 5.41 -14.25
CA ASP A 509 -36.31 6.33 -13.38
C ASP A 509 -35.75 5.56 -12.16
N PRO A 510 -34.41 5.50 -11.95
CA PRO A 510 -33.79 4.76 -10.85
C PRO A 510 -34.18 5.25 -9.46
N ASP A 511 -34.66 6.49 -9.32
CA ASP A 511 -35.02 7.09 -8.01
C ASP A 511 -36.43 6.64 -7.52
N GLU A 512 -37.21 5.92 -8.35
CA GLU A 512 -38.53 5.35 -7.98
C GLU A 512 -38.48 3.87 -7.53
N LEU A 513 -37.28 3.25 -7.51
CA LEU A 513 -37.00 1.90 -6.98
C LEU A 513 -37.03 1.86 -5.45
#